data_AF-A0AAC9JPN0-F1
#
_entry.id   AF-A0AAC9JPN0-F1
#
_cell.length_a   1.000
_cell.length_b   1.000
_cell.length_c   1.000
_cell.angle_alpha   90.00
_cell.angle_beta   90.00
_cell.angle_gamma   90.00
#
_symmetry.space_group_name_H-M   'P 1'
#
loop_
_entity.id
_entity.type
_entity.pdbx_description
1 polymer ?
#
loop_
_entity_poly.entity_id
_entity_poly.type
_entity_poly.pdbx_seq_one_letter_code
_entity_poly.pdbx_strand_id
1 'polypeptide(L)'
;MARTARRIAVLLVTGTTFAAGLSAAATADERMQLPPPSRGDSVGHCAVHGPGFVQIAGTSTCVRLGGRVRAEGVTRNGASGTMTGGRATLDVRVPTGLGPMRGYVSGTVNGN
;
A
#
# COMPACT_ATOMS: atom_id res chain seq x y z
N MET A 1 43.54 -38.81 21.40
CA MET A 1 42.92 -37.65 20.70
C MET A 1 42.13 -38.10 19.47
N ALA A 2 41.05 -38.88 19.62
CA ALA A 2 40.27 -39.40 18.48
C ALA A 2 38.74 -39.44 18.70
N ARG A 3 38.26 -38.95 19.86
CA ARG A 3 36.82 -38.93 20.22
C ARG A 3 36.16 -37.56 20.03
N THR A 4 36.93 -36.50 19.86
CA THR A 4 36.46 -35.12 19.70
C THR A 4 36.03 -34.80 18.26
N ALA A 5 36.66 -35.42 17.26
CA ALA A 5 36.33 -35.22 15.85
C ALA A 5 34.94 -35.76 15.45
N ARG A 6 34.39 -36.72 16.21
CA ARG A 6 33.10 -37.36 15.91
C ARG A 6 31.89 -36.52 16.29
N ARG A 7 32.06 -35.53 17.17
CA ARG A 7 30.97 -34.65 17.64
C ARG A 7 30.71 -33.46 16.70
N ILE A 8 31.74 -33.03 15.97
CA ILE A 8 31.67 -31.90 15.02
C ILE A 8 30.91 -32.31 13.74
N ALA A 9 31.01 -33.58 13.33
CA ALA A 9 30.34 -34.09 12.13
C ALA A 9 28.81 -34.27 12.28
N VAL A 10 28.27 -34.29 13.51
CA VAL A 10 26.83 -34.51 13.73
C VAL A 10 26.02 -33.21 13.65
N LEU A 11 26.66 -32.05 13.84
CA LEU A 11 25.97 -30.75 13.85
C LEU A 11 25.61 -30.19 12.46
N LEU A 12 26.04 -30.85 11.38
CA LEU A 12 25.76 -30.40 10.01
C LEU A 12 24.51 -31.03 9.37
N VAL A 13 23.78 -31.90 10.08
CA VAL A 13 22.67 -32.70 9.50
C VAL A 13 21.26 -32.13 9.79
N THR A 14 21.11 -31.11 10.62
CA THR A 14 19.77 -30.56 10.98
C THR A 14 19.44 -29.23 10.30
N GLY A 15 19.99 -28.96 9.12
CA GLY A 15 19.98 -27.62 8.52
C GLY A 15 18.90 -27.29 7.49
N THR A 16 18.17 -28.23 6.90
CA THR A 16 17.42 -27.92 5.66
C THR A 16 16.10 -28.66 5.50
N THR A 17 15.05 -28.30 6.24
CA THR A 17 13.66 -28.52 5.81
C THR A 17 12.70 -27.62 6.58
N PHE A 18 12.39 -26.42 6.08
CA PHE A 18 11.05 -25.83 6.21
C PHE A 18 10.87 -24.63 5.25
N ALA A 19 10.85 -24.91 3.95
CA ALA A 19 10.34 -23.97 2.95
C ALA A 19 9.13 -24.62 2.25
N ALA A 20 8.03 -24.73 2.98
CA ALA A 20 6.75 -25.16 2.43
C ALA A 20 5.64 -24.38 3.15
N GLY A 21 4.95 -23.48 2.44
CA GLY A 21 3.69 -22.95 2.95
C GLY A 21 3.27 -21.52 2.61
N LEU A 22 3.85 -20.83 1.62
CA LEU A 22 3.25 -19.59 1.07
C LEU A 22 3.01 -19.71 -0.43
N SER A 23 2.10 -20.60 -0.81
CA SER A 23 1.57 -20.65 -2.16
C SER A 23 0.10 -21.04 -2.11
N ALA A 24 -0.78 -20.04 -1.96
CA ALA A 24 -2.12 -19.96 -2.54
C ALA A 24 -2.96 -18.84 -1.88
N ALA A 25 -2.57 -17.58 -2.08
CA ALA A 25 -3.50 -16.46 -1.97
C ALA A 25 -3.35 -15.59 -3.22
N ALA A 26 -3.62 -16.21 -4.36
CA ALA A 26 -3.86 -15.52 -5.61
C ALA A 26 -5.03 -16.22 -6.27
N THR A 27 -6.22 -16.12 -5.68
CA THR A 27 -7.40 -16.01 -6.53
C THR A 27 -7.13 -14.75 -7.34
N ALA A 28 -6.70 -14.95 -8.58
CA ALA A 28 -6.50 -13.90 -9.56
C ALA A 28 -7.83 -13.14 -9.63
N ASP A 29 -7.88 -12.05 -8.88
CA ASP A 29 -8.78 -10.94 -9.11
C ASP A 29 -8.65 -10.66 -10.60
N GLU A 30 -9.73 -10.87 -11.35
CA GLU A 30 -9.87 -10.43 -12.73
C GLU A 30 -9.77 -8.91 -12.69
N ARG A 31 -8.54 -8.41 -12.55
CA ARG A 31 -8.21 -7.01 -12.64
C ARG A 31 -8.56 -6.66 -14.06
N MET A 32 -9.74 -6.05 -14.26
CA MET A 32 -10.08 -5.26 -15.44
C MET A 32 -8.77 -4.60 -15.89
N GLN A 33 -8.19 -5.09 -16.98
CA GLN A 33 -6.88 -4.65 -17.44
C GLN A 33 -7.08 -3.24 -17.98
N LEU A 34 -7.11 -2.26 -17.08
CA LEU A 34 -7.31 -0.89 -17.43
C LEU A 34 -6.09 -0.50 -18.29
N PRO A 35 -6.29 0.05 -19.50
CA PRO A 35 -5.19 0.53 -20.30
C PRO A 35 -4.29 1.40 -19.41
N PRO A 36 -2.95 1.23 -19.47
CA PRO A 36 -2.06 2.07 -18.68
C PRO A 36 -2.42 3.53 -18.99
N PRO A 37 -2.72 4.37 -17.98
CA PRO A 37 -3.10 5.74 -18.25
C PRO A 37 -1.99 6.38 -19.06
N SER A 38 -2.31 6.91 -20.24
CA SER A 38 -1.37 7.72 -21.01
C SER A 38 -0.96 8.88 -20.09
N ARG A 39 0.29 8.86 -19.62
CA ARG A 39 0.80 9.71 -18.52
C ARG A 39 0.62 11.21 -18.74
N GLY A 40 0.25 11.65 -19.94
CA GLY A 40 -0.03 13.05 -20.29
C GLY A 40 -1.51 13.41 -20.44
N ASP A 41 -2.37 12.51 -20.95
CA ASP A 41 -3.74 12.87 -21.32
C ASP A 41 -4.72 12.78 -20.14
N SER A 42 -4.42 11.94 -19.15
CA SER A 42 -5.30 11.71 -18.00
C SER A 42 -5.43 12.89 -17.04
N VAL A 43 -4.59 13.93 -17.17
CA VAL A 43 -4.61 15.11 -16.27
C VAL A 43 -5.41 16.27 -16.88
N GLY A 44 -5.57 16.29 -18.21
CA GLY A 44 -5.91 17.49 -18.99
C GLY A 44 -7.09 18.31 -18.45
N HIS A 45 -8.25 17.68 -18.23
CA HIS A 45 -9.42 18.40 -17.71
C HIS A 45 -9.52 18.39 -16.18
N CYS A 46 -8.88 17.43 -15.50
CA CYS A 46 -8.97 17.27 -14.06
C CYS A 46 -8.06 18.25 -13.30
N ALA A 47 -7.09 18.88 -13.97
CA ALA A 47 -6.23 19.91 -13.39
C ALA A 47 -7.00 21.10 -12.79
N VAL A 48 -8.21 21.41 -13.31
CA VAL A 48 -9.11 22.46 -12.77
C VAL A 48 -9.49 22.22 -11.31
N HIS A 49 -9.45 20.97 -10.86
CA HIS A 49 -9.79 20.57 -9.50
C HIS A 49 -8.63 20.67 -8.52
N GLY A 50 -7.42 20.95 -9.02
CA GLY A 50 -6.18 21.05 -8.26
C GLY A 50 -5.19 19.92 -8.56
N PRO A 51 -3.98 20.00 -7.99
CA PRO A 51 -2.92 19.03 -8.24
C PRO A 51 -3.27 17.64 -7.70
N GLY A 52 -2.85 16.60 -8.44
CA GLY A 52 -3.04 15.19 -8.08
C GLY A 52 -4.42 14.62 -8.41
N PHE A 53 -5.29 15.39 -9.07
CA PHE A 53 -6.48 14.83 -9.71
C PHE A 53 -6.13 14.21 -11.07
N VAL A 54 -6.65 13.02 -11.31
CA VAL A 54 -6.51 12.28 -12.57
C VAL A 54 -7.88 11.82 -13.06
N GLN A 55 -8.05 11.78 -14.37
CA GLN A 55 -9.24 11.23 -15.02
C GLN A 55 -9.21 9.70 -14.97
N ILE A 56 -10.34 9.09 -14.66
CA ILE A 56 -10.55 7.66 -14.88
C ILE A 56 -10.75 7.41 -16.38
N ALA A 57 -9.91 6.55 -16.96
CA ALA A 57 -9.95 6.22 -18.38
C ALA A 57 -11.37 5.82 -18.85
N GLY A 58 -11.82 6.42 -19.96
CA GLY A 58 -13.15 6.17 -20.51
C GLY A 58 -14.30 6.94 -19.84
N THR A 59 -14.02 7.83 -18.88
CA THR A 59 -15.03 8.65 -18.21
C THR A 59 -14.58 10.10 -18.02
N SER A 60 -15.49 11.00 -17.68
CA SER A 60 -15.19 12.37 -17.25
C SER A 60 -15.01 12.51 -15.72
N THR A 61 -14.82 11.38 -15.02
CA THR A 61 -14.66 11.35 -13.56
C THR A 61 -13.22 11.67 -13.16
N CYS A 62 -13.05 12.66 -12.29
CA CYS A 62 -11.77 13.02 -11.71
C CYS A 62 -11.60 12.43 -10.32
N VAL A 63 -10.49 11.77 -10.05
CA VAL A 63 -10.17 11.20 -8.73
C VAL A 63 -8.83 11.69 -8.22
N ARG A 64 -8.73 11.85 -6.90
CA ARG A 64 -7.48 12.16 -6.21
C ARG A 64 -7.34 11.25 -5.00
N LEU A 65 -6.27 10.47 -5.00
CA LEU A 65 -5.82 9.72 -3.83
C LEU A 65 -4.74 10.54 -3.13
N GLY A 66 -4.88 10.67 -1.81
CA GLY A 66 -3.96 11.42 -0.98
C GLY A 66 -3.87 10.82 0.41
N GLY A 67 -3.00 11.40 1.21
CA GLY A 67 -2.80 10.91 2.56
C GLY A 67 -1.50 11.40 3.18
N ARG A 68 -1.23 10.89 4.38
CA ARG A 68 0.03 11.09 5.08
C ARG A 68 0.33 9.90 5.97
N VAL A 69 1.60 9.58 6.11
CA VAL A 69 2.10 8.58 7.05
C VAL A 69 2.90 9.30 8.13
N ARG A 70 2.87 8.79 9.35
CA ARG A 70 3.61 9.27 10.52
C ARG A 70 4.27 8.09 11.21
N ALA A 71 5.51 8.29 11.63
CA ALA A 71 6.29 7.37 12.43
C ALA A 71 7.08 8.20 13.43
N GLU A 72 6.91 7.90 14.71
CA GLU A 72 7.48 8.66 15.82
C GLU A 72 8.14 7.68 16.81
N GLY A 73 9.36 7.98 17.22
CA GLY A 73 10.00 7.30 18.35
C GLY A 73 9.63 8.03 19.64
N VAL A 74 9.10 7.31 20.61
CA VAL A 74 8.73 7.87 21.92
C VAL A 74 9.60 7.25 23.01
N THR A 75 10.30 8.08 23.78
CA THR A 75 11.00 7.66 25.00
C THR A 75 10.36 8.35 26.20
N ARG A 76 9.88 7.57 27.18
CA ARG A 76 9.37 8.07 28.46
C ARG A 76 9.89 7.22 29.60
N ASN A 77 10.44 7.85 30.64
CA ASN A 77 10.89 7.18 31.87
C ASN A 77 11.79 5.95 31.62
N GLY A 78 12.71 6.02 30.65
CA GLY A 78 13.59 4.91 30.30
C GLY A 78 12.95 3.82 29.42
N ALA A 79 11.64 3.87 29.18
CA ALA A 79 10.97 3.01 28.20
C ALA A 79 10.99 3.68 26.82
N SER A 80 11.31 2.91 25.78
CA SER A 80 11.24 3.36 24.39
C SER A 80 10.16 2.58 23.64
N GLY A 81 9.43 3.28 22.79
CA GLY A 81 8.38 2.73 21.95
C GLY A 81 8.32 3.45 20.61
N THR A 82 7.54 2.90 19.69
CA THR A 82 7.32 3.47 18.37
C THR A 82 5.84 3.67 18.16
N MET A 83 5.45 4.85 17.69
CA MET A 83 4.09 5.12 17.28
C MET A 83 4.09 5.27 15.77
N THR A 84 3.21 4.55 15.09
CA THR A 84 3.02 4.70 13.64
C THR A 84 1.59 5.10 13.36
N GLY A 85 1.34 5.76 12.24
CA GLY A 85 -0.01 6.17 11.89
C GLY A 85 -0.10 6.58 10.44
N GLY A 86 -1.31 6.51 9.91
CA GLY A 86 -1.61 6.82 8.53
C GLY A 86 -2.95 7.51 8.41
N ARG A 87 -3.08 8.38 7.42
CA ARG A 87 -4.35 8.86 6.91
C ARG A 87 -4.37 8.68 5.41
N ALA A 88 -5.46 8.16 4.89
CA ALA A 88 -5.77 8.13 3.48
C ALA A 88 -7.00 9.00 3.19
N THR A 89 -7.04 9.56 1.99
CA THR A 89 -8.15 10.37 1.47
C THR A 89 -8.39 10.01 0.02
N LEU A 90 -9.65 9.87 -0.36
CA LEU A 90 -10.11 9.71 -1.74
C LEU A 90 -11.12 10.82 -2.03
N ASP A 91 -10.82 11.67 -3.00
CA ASP A 91 -11.72 12.70 -3.52
C ASP A 91 -12.14 12.31 -4.93
N VAL A 92 -13.44 12.38 -5.23
CA VAL A 92 -14.04 12.00 -6.52
C VAL A 92 -14.92 13.15 -6.97
N ARG A 93 -14.73 13.63 -8.20
CA ARG A 93 -15.54 14.68 -8.82
C ARG A 93 -16.08 14.20 -10.15
N VAL A 94 -17.38 14.32 -10.31
CA VAL A 94 -18.10 13.82 -11.49
C VAL A 94 -18.96 14.96 -12.04
N PRO A 95 -18.81 15.33 -13.32
CA PRO A 95 -19.77 16.22 -13.98
C PRO A 95 -21.03 15.41 -14.29
N THR A 96 -22.17 15.81 -13.71
CA THR A 96 -23.47 15.18 -14.00
C THR A 96 -24.39 16.19 -14.68
N GLY A 97 -25.45 15.70 -15.35
CA GLY A 97 -26.43 16.58 -16.01
C GLY A 97 -27.22 17.47 -15.03
N LEU A 98 -27.18 17.17 -13.74
CA LEU A 98 -27.81 17.97 -12.68
C LEU A 98 -26.82 18.94 -12.01
N GLY A 99 -25.54 18.94 -12.42
CA GLY A 99 -24.47 19.73 -11.84
C GLY A 99 -23.26 18.89 -11.41
N PRO A 100 -22.22 19.53 -10.86
CA PRO A 100 -21.03 18.84 -10.38
C PRO A 100 -21.32 18.08 -9.08
N MET A 101 -21.06 16.77 -9.07
CA MET A 101 -21.11 15.94 -7.87
C MET A 101 -19.71 15.71 -7.31
N ARG A 102 -19.62 15.66 -5.96
CA ARG A 102 -18.38 15.37 -5.25
C ARG A 102 -18.59 14.27 -4.21
N GLY A 103 -17.76 13.24 -4.27
CA GLY A 103 -17.60 12.22 -3.22
C GLY A 103 -16.27 12.41 -2.50
N TYR A 104 -16.27 12.24 -1.18
CA TYR A 104 -15.04 12.31 -0.39
C TYR A 104 -15.04 11.27 0.72
N VAL A 105 -13.97 10.50 0.83
CA VAL A 105 -13.78 9.48 1.87
C VAL A 105 -12.41 9.69 2.50
N SER A 106 -12.32 9.59 3.83
CA SER A 106 -11.05 9.57 4.55
C SER A 106 -11.04 8.48 5.59
N GLY A 107 -9.90 7.82 5.73
CA GLY A 107 -9.64 6.83 6.77
C GLY A 107 -8.35 7.15 7.52
N THR A 108 -8.28 6.73 8.78
CA THR A 108 -7.07 6.79 9.58
C THR A 108 -6.73 5.43 10.15
N VAL A 109 -5.44 5.17 10.30
CA VAL A 109 -4.89 3.99 10.96
C VAL A 109 -3.89 4.49 11.99
N ASN A 110 -3.93 3.93 13.20
CA ASN A 110 -2.92 4.15 14.22
C ASN A 110 -2.29 2.80 14.55
N GLY A 111 -0.98 2.77 14.64
CA GLY A 111 -0.15 1.62 15.03
C GLY A 111 0.67 1.96 16.26
N ASN A 112 0.95 0.93 17.06
CA ASN A 112 1.72 0.97 18.29
C ASN A 112 2.78 -0.14 18.21
#